data_AF-A0A940URU3-F1
#
_entry.id   AF-A0A940URU3-F1
#
_cell.length_a   1.000
_cell.length_b   1.000
_cell.length_c   1.000
_cell.angle_alpha   90.00
_cell.angle_beta   90.00
_cell.angle_gamma   90.00
#
_symmetry.space_group_name_H-M   'P 1'
#
loop_
_entity.id
_entity.type
_entity.pdbx_description
1 polymer ?
#
loop_
_entity_poly.entity_id
_entity_poly.type
_entity_poly.pdbx_seq_one_letter_code
_entity_poly.pdbx_strand_id
1 'polypeptide(L)'
;MLGCMLAATSLNAAEGEPADQPVGTGKAGAFQRISKTVSGVKTLSGKFRQERRLAMLTRPVVSTGRFYCEKPDRLRWELTHPEPSGFLVKGNLAKQWKGKEGPSEAFEAKQNPLIKLIVDQIFAWTTADLKQLEQRYDIKVVQDDPIVLKLVPRSSKEKKYVDNIRISFEAGTNYVHVVNILEKGGDSTRIEFFDLVINSQLQQELFD
;
A
#
# COMPACT_ATOMS: atom_id res chain seq x y z
N MET A 1 -71.57 4.53 -25.41
CA MET A 1 -70.47 3.53 -25.31
C MET A 1 -69.24 4.28 -24.81
N LEU A 2 -68.94 4.25 -23.51
CA LEU A 2 -68.13 3.23 -22.80
C LEU A 2 -66.62 3.39 -23.07
N GLY A 3 -65.82 3.51 -21.99
CA GLY A 3 -64.35 3.44 -21.96
C GLY A 3 -63.69 4.79 -21.66
N CYS A 4 -63.45 5.24 -20.42
CA CYS A 4 -62.65 4.70 -19.31
C CYS A 4 -61.15 4.52 -19.60
N MET A 5 -60.34 5.20 -18.76
CA MET A 5 -58.95 4.88 -18.35
C MET A 5 -57.83 5.12 -19.39
N LEU A 6 -56.59 5.51 -19.05
CA LEU A 6 -55.85 5.71 -17.80
C LEU A 6 -54.62 6.58 -18.12
N ALA A 7 -54.18 7.38 -17.15
CA ALA A 7 -52.91 8.07 -17.18
C ALA A 7 -51.74 7.07 -17.08
N ALA A 8 -50.64 7.34 -17.77
CA ALA A 8 -49.34 6.77 -17.46
C ALA A 8 -48.23 7.80 -17.74
N THR A 9 -47.94 8.61 -16.73
CA THR A 9 -46.64 9.27 -16.58
C THR A 9 -45.55 8.20 -16.51
N SER A 10 -44.66 8.18 -17.49
CA SER A 10 -43.42 7.41 -17.45
C SER A 10 -42.52 7.96 -16.35
N LEU A 11 -42.51 7.28 -15.20
CA LEU A 11 -41.54 7.48 -14.12
C LEU A 11 -40.22 6.86 -14.59
N ASN A 12 -39.22 7.70 -14.87
CA ASN A 12 -37.87 7.23 -15.17
C ASN A 12 -37.29 6.64 -13.87
N ALA A 13 -37.16 5.32 -13.81
CA ALA A 13 -36.45 4.64 -12.76
C ALA A 13 -34.97 5.02 -12.88
N ALA A 14 -34.50 5.87 -11.96
CA ALA A 14 -33.08 5.98 -11.70
C ALA A 14 -32.62 4.64 -11.10
N GLU A 15 -32.03 3.78 -11.92
CA GLU A 15 -31.29 2.62 -11.46
C GLU A 15 -30.15 3.11 -10.58
N GLY A 16 -30.32 2.94 -9.26
CA GLY A 16 -29.26 3.16 -8.29
C GLY A 16 -28.12 2.18 -8.55
N GLU A 17 -26.88 2.69 -8.54
CA GLU A 17 -25.67 1.88 -8.53
C GLU A 17 -25.76 0.81 -7.42
N PRO A 18 -25.33 -0.44 -7.68
CA PRO A 18 -25.42 -1.49 -6.69
C PRO A 18 -24.53 -1.15 -5.49
N ALA A 19 -25.16 -1.06 -4.32
CA ALA A 19 -24.49 -0.91 -3.05
C ALA A 19 -23.57 -2.11 -2.80
N ASP A 20 -22.27 -1.86 -2.82
CA ASP A 20 -21.21 -2.77 -2.44
C ASP A 20 -21.36 -3.15 -0.95
N GLN A 21 -22.13 -4.20 -0.67
CA GLN A 21 -22.23 -4.79 0.67
C GLN A 21 -21.36 -6.05 0.73
N PRO A 22 -20.21 -6.03 1.45
CA PRO A 22 -19.39 -7.22 1.54
C PRO A 22 -20.00 -8.19 2.56
N VAL A 23 -20.36 -9.38 2.07
CA VAL A 23 -20.58 -10.57 2.90
C VAL A 23 -19.21 -11.00 3.45
N GLY A 24 -18.91 -10.61 4.69
CA GLY A 24 -17.65 -10.90 5.35
C GLY A 24 -17.68 -10.53 6.83
N THR A 25 -16.67 -10.98 7.58
CA THR A 25 -16.45 -10.72 9.02
C THR A 25 -16.26 -9.24 9.39
N GLY A 26 -16.42 -8.34 8.43
CA GLY A 26 -16.27 -6.90 8.56
C GLY A 26 -14.81 -6.48 8.83
N LYS A 27 -14.63 -5.18 9.08
CA LYS A 27 -13.31 -4.59 9.33
C LYS A 27 -12.55 -5.25 10.48
N ALA A 28 -13.25 -5.57 11.58
CA ALA A 28 -12.64 -6.20 12.75
C ALA A 28 -12.06 -7.59 12.43
N GLY A 29 -12.79 -8.42 11.68
CA GLY A 29 -12.32 -9.75 11.29
C GLY A 29 -11.11 -9.70 10.36
N ALA A 30 -11.15 -8.83 9.34
CA ALA A 30 -10.00 -8.62 8.45
C ALA A 30 -8.75 -8.17 9.24
N PHE A 31 -8.91 -7.23 10.17
CA PHE A 31 -7.81 -6.72 10.98
C PHE A 31 -7.24 -7.78 11.92
N GLN A 32 -8.10 -8.62 12.51
CA GLN A 32 -7.66 -9.74 13.33
C GLN A 32 -6.84 -10.75 12.53
N ARG A 33 -7.25 -11.09 11.31
CA ARG A 33 -6.50 -12.01 10.43
C ARG A 33 -5.13 -11.42 10.06
N ILE A 34 -5.09 -10.16 9.64
CA ILE A 34 -3.83 -9.45 9.33
C ILE A 34 -2.90 -9.42 10.55
N SER A 35 -3.42 -9.01 11.71
CA SER A 35 -2.63 -8.93 12.95
C SER A 35 -2.09 -10.31 13.36
N LYS A 36 -2.90 -11.37 13.23
CA LYS A 36 -2.45 -12.74 13.50
C LYS A 36 -1.27 -13.13 12.60
N THR A 37 -1.35 -12.84 11.29
CA THR A 37 -0.28 -13.16 10.32
C THR A 37 1.04 -12.47 10.66
N VAL A 38 1.02 -11.19 11.06
CA VAL A 38 2.25 -10.40 11.17
C VAL A 38 2.78 -10.23 12.60
N SER A 39 2.03 -10.69 13.61
CA SER A 39 2.46 -10.62 15.02
C SER A 39 3.76 -11.39 15.31
N GLY A 40 3.97 -12.55 14.66
CA GLY A 40 5.17 -13.37 14.81
C GLY A 40 6.32 -13.02 13.85
N VAL A 41 6.13 -12.03 12.97
CA VAL A 41 7.16 -11.62 12.01
C VAL A 41 8.18 -10.73 12.73
N LYS A 42 9.44 -11.15 12.75
CA LYS A 42 10.61 -10.38 13.22
C LYS A 42 11.38 -9.80 12.05
N THR A 43 11.59 -10.60 11.01
CA THR A 43 12.23 -10.19 9.76
C THR A 43 11.34 -10.54 8.57
N LEU A 44 11.36 -9.69 7.55
CA LEU A 44 10.72 -9.93 6.28
C LEU A 44 11.63 -9.41 5.17
N SER A 45 11.83 -10.21 4.14
CA SER A 45 12.54 -9.78 2.95
C SER A 45 11.85 -10.32 1.71
N GLY A 46 12.17 -9.74 0.56
CA GLY A 46 11.63 -10.21 -0.70
C GLY A 46 11.99 -9.29 -1.84
N LYS A 47 11.34 -9.52 -2.97
CA LYS A 47 11.46 -8.70 -4.17
C LYS A 47 10.19 -7.89 -4.37
N PHE A 48 10.33 -6.81 -5.13
CA PHE A 48 9.20 -6.05 -5.58
C PHE A 48 9.33 -5.64 -7.05
N ARG A 49 8.18 -5.45 -7.68
CA ARG A 49 8.04 -4.80 -8.99
C ARG A 49 7.11 -3.61 -8.83
N GLN A 50 7.61 -2.43 -9.18
CA GLN A 50 6.88 -1.17 -9.12
C GLN A 50 6.56 -0.69 -10.54
N GLU A 51 5.31 -0.30 -10.77
CA GLU A 51 4.88 0.44 -11.94
C GLU A 51 4.42 1.83 -11.51
N ARG A 52 5.01 2.88 -12.06
CA ARG A 52 4.51 4.25 -11.94
C ARG A 52 3.89 4.68 -13.26
N ARG A 53 2.58 4.91 -13.27
CA ARG A 53 1.86 5.52 -14.39
C ARG A 53 1.75 7.01 -14.10
N LEU A 54 2.38 7.81 -14.95
CA LEU A 54 2.21 9.25 -14.93
C LEU A 54 1.07 9.60 -15.88
N ALA A 55 0.11 10.43 -15.45
CA ALA A 55 -1.07 10.74 -16.26
C ALA A 55 -0.73 11.30 -17.66
N MET A 56 0.43 11.96 -17.77
CA MET A 56 0.94 12.55 -19.02
C MET A 56 1.71 11.57 -19.91
N LEU A 57 2.03 10.36 -19.44
CA LEU A 57 2.82 9.38 -20.19
C LEU A 57 1.95 8.25 -20.73
N THR A 58 2.28 7.81 -21.95
CA THR A 58 1.60 6.68 -22.61
C THR A 58 2.05 5.30 -22.10
N ARG A 59 3.21 5.20 -21.44
CA ARG A 59 3.73 3.95 -20.88
C ARG A 59 4.13 4.14 -19.41
N PRO A 60 3.89 3.13 -18.55
CA PRO A 60 4.38 3.17 -17.18
C PRO A 60 5.90 3.11 -17.14
N VAL A 61 6.48 3.77 -16.14
CA VAL A 61 7.85 3.52 -15.70
C VAL A 61 7.83 2.28 -14.83
N VAL A 62 8.59 1.27 -15.21
CA VAL A 62 8.70 0.01 -14.47
C VAL A 62 10.04 -0.03 -13.76
N SER A 63 10.03 -0.43 -12.49
CA SER A 63 11.23 -0.63 -11.69
C SER A 63 11.13 -1.90 -10.89
N THR A 64 12.25 -2.55 -10.62
CA THR A 64 12.29 -3.74 -9.77
C THR A 64 13.31 -3.56 -8.68
N GLY A 65 13.15 -4.31 -7.60
CA GLY A 65 14.04 -4.21 -6.48
C GLY A 65 13.84 -5.28 -5.43
N ARG A 66 14.45 -5.05 -4.28
CA ARG A 66 14.42 -5.91 -3.11
C ARG A 66 14.29 -5.08 -1.85
N PHE A 67 13.72 -5.69 -0.83
CA PHE A 67 13.57 -5.06 0.47
C PHE A 67 13.95 -6.01 1.60
N TYR A 68 14.38 -5.41 2.71
CA TYR A 68 14.71 -6.10 3.94
C TYR A 68 14.13 -5.29 5.09
N CYS A 69 13.36 -5.93 5.95
CA CYS A 69 12.74 -5.33 7.11
C CYS A 69 13.08 -6.17 8.33
N GLU A 70 13.51 -5.51 9.39
CA GLU A 70 13.72 -6.09 10.71
C GLU A 70 13.02 -5.21 11.74
N LYS A 71 12.13 -5.81 12.54
CA LYS A 71 11.47 -5.11 13.63
C LYS A 71 12.49 -4.72 14.72
N PRO A 72 12.27 -3.59 15.40
CA PRO A 72 11.10 -2.72 15.29
C PRO A 72 11.20 -1.65 14.18
N ASP A 73 12.40 -1.31 13.71
CA ASP A 73 12.63 0.00 13.10
C ASP A 73 13.68 0.00 11.97
N ARG A 74 13.92 -1.16 11.35
CA ARG A 74 14.90 -1.29 10.26
C ARG A 74 14.24 -1.65 8.95
N LEU A 75 14.60 -0.90 7.91
CA LEU A 75 14.14 -1.11 6.55
C LEU A 75 15.26 -0.76 5.58
N ARG A 76 15.54 -1.64 4.63
CA ARG A 76 16.32 -1.34 3.42
C ARG A 76 15.39 -1.54 2.22
N TRP A 77 15.35 -0.55 1.35
CA TRP A 77 14.61 -0.58 0.09
C TRP A 77 15.58 -0.28 -1.05
N GLU A 78 15.74 -1.22 -1.96
CA GLU A 78 16.73 -1.12 -3.02
C GLU A 78 16.08 -1.39 -4.37
N LEU A 79 16.10 -0.38 -5.24
CA LEU A 79 15.83 -0.52 -6.66
C LEU A 79 17.08 -1.10 -7.32
N THR A 80 16.90 -2.17 -8.10
CA THR A 80 17.96 -2.84 -8.84
C THR A 80 17.89 -2.56 -10.35
N HIS A 81 16.73 -2.14 -10.85
CA HIS A 81 16.49 -1.78 -12.24
C HIS A 81 15.42 -0.67 -12.33
N PRO A 82 15.51 0.28 -13.28
CA PRO A 82 16.55 0.40 -14.32
C PRO A 82 17.88 0.95 -13.82
N GLU A 83 17.84 1.85 -12.84
CA GLU A 83 19.02 2.42 -12.22
C GLU A 83 19.08 2.00 -10.75
N PRO A 84 20.21 1.44 -10.29
CA PRO A 84 20.40 1.14 -8.89
C PRO A 84 20.22 2.39 -8.03
N SER A 85 19.41 2.29 -7.00
CA SER A 85 19.19 3.35 -6.01
C SER A 85 18.46 2.77 -4.82
N GLY A 86 18.36 3.52 -3.74
CA GLY A 86 17.59 3.04 -2.61
C GLY A 86 17.71 3.91 -1.38
N PHE A 87 17.11 3.43 -0.32
CA PHE A 87 17.20 4.04 0.99
C PHE A 87 17.26 2.96 2.07
N LEU A 88 17.80 3.33 3.23
CA LEU A 88 17.68 2.56 4.45
C LEU A 88 17.20 3.45 5.59
N VAL A 89 16.51 2.83 6.54
CA VAL A 89 16.04 3.41 7.80
C VAL A 89 16.50 2.50 8.92
N LYS A 90 17.04 3.10 9.99
CA LYS A 90 17.44 2.43 11.24
C LYS A 90 17.08 3.35 12.40
N GLY A 91 15.93 3.11 13.02
CA GLY A 91 15.36 4.01 14.02
C GLY A 91 15.08 5.40 13.43
N ASN A 92 15.73 6.42 13.96
CA ASN A 92 15.60 7.80 13.48
C ASN A 92 16.57 8.16 12.34
N LEU A 93 17.50 7.25 11.99
CA LEU A 93 18.48 7.48 10.94
C LEU A 93 17.93 7.02 9.60
N ALA A 94 18.20 7.79 8.56
CA ALA A 94 17.94 7.40 7.18
C ALA A 94 19.11 7.78 6.27
N LYS A 95 19.37 6.94 5.27
CA LYS A 95 20.37 7.19 4.23
C LYS A 95 19.78 6.84 2.87
N GLN A 96 20.20 7.54 1.82
CA GLN A 96 19.86 7.20 0.44
C GLN A 96 21.11 7.06 -0.41
N TRP A 97 20.97 6.40 -1.54
CA TRP A 97 21.96 6.37 -2.59
C TRP A 97 21.31 6.41 -3.96
N LYS A 98 22.10 6.87 -4.94
CA LYS A 98 21.80 6.84 -6.37
C LYS A 98 22.97 6.19 -7.10
N GLY A 99 22.65 5.42 -8.13
CA GLY A 99 23.65 4.65 -8.86
C GLY A 99 24.22 3.49 -8.04
N LYS A 100 25.39 3.02 -8.46
CA LYS A 100 26.12 1.90 -7.82
C LYS A 100 26.92 2.32 -6.60
N GLU A 101 26.94 3.60 -6.29
CA GLU A 101 27.61 4.11 -5.10
C GLU A 101 26.80 3.69 -3.87
N GLY A 102 27.49 3.29 -2.80
CA GLY A 102 26.83 2.95 -1.53
C GLY A 102 26.11 4.15 -0.91
N PRO A 103 25.47 3.99 0.26
CA PRO A 103 24.77 5.07 0.98
C PRO A 103 25.68 6.30 1.16
N SER A 104 25.50 7.33 0.33
CA SER A 104 26.42 8.47 0.24
C SER A 104 25.82 9.77 0.79
N GLU A 105 24.49 9.87 0.87
CA GLU A 105 23.79 11.05 1.39
C GLU A 105 22.97 10.69 2.62
N ALA A 106 23.39 11.21 3.78
CA ALA A 106 22.56 11.25 4.98
C ALA A 106 21.49 12.33 4.79
N PHE A 107 20.22 11.94 4.90
CA PHE A 107 19.10 12.87 4.87
C PHE A 107 18.04 12.38 5.87
N GLU A 108 17.22 13.28 6.38
CA GLU A 108 16.09 12.85 7.22
C GLU A 108 15.02 12.23 6.31
N ALA A 109 14.59 10.98 6.57
CA ALA A 109 13.52 10.31 5.82
C ALA A 109 12.22 11.14 5.71
N LYS A 110 12.01 12.10 6.62
CA LYS A 110 10.89 13.06 6.61
C LYS A 110 10.92 14.02 5.40
N GLN A 111 12.05 14.19 4.73
CA GLN A 111 12.25 15.21 3.69
C GLN A 111 11.89 14.74 2.28
N ASN A 112 11.71 13.43 2.04
CA ASN A 112 11.22 12.91 0.75
C ASN A 112 9.82 12.26 0.93
N PRO A 113 8.74 12.91 0.47
CA PRO A 113 7.37 12.45 0.66
C PRO A 113 7.08 11.05 0.11
N LEU A 114 7.75 10.65 -0.98
CA LEU A 114 7.56 9.34 -1.60
C LEU A 114 8.24 8.23 -0.77
N ILE A 115 9.46 8.48 -0.30
CA ILE A 115 10.17 7.57 0.61
C ILE A 115 9.36 7.41 1.89
N LYS A 116 8.88 8.52 2.46
CA LYS A 116 8.02 8.49 3.64
C LYS A 116 6.77 7.64 3.41
N LEU A 117 6.09 7.80 2.26
CA LEU A 117 4.90 7.01 1.94
C LEU A 117 5.21 5.50 1.85
N ILE A 118 6.33 5.13 1.20
CA ILE A 118 6.76 3.73 1.08
C ILE A 118 7.14 3.15 2.44
N VAL A 119 7.93 3.88 3.24
CA VAL A 119 8.33 3.50 4.61
C VAL A 119 7.10 3.31 5.48
N ASP A 120 6.20 4.31 5.50
CA ASP A 120 4.96 4.27 6.26
C ASP A 120 4.11 3.06 5.86
N GLN A 121 4.02 2.79 4.55
CA GLN A 121 3.24 1.67 4.04
C GLN A 121 3.86 0.33 4.41
N ILE A 122 5.16 0.13 4.20
CA ILE A 122 5.83 -1.14 4.50
C ILE A 122 5.78 -1.43 5.99
N PHE A 123 6.16 -0.46 6.83
CA PHE A 123 6.11 -0.64 8.28
C PHE A 123 4.70 -0.90 8.77
N ALA A 124 3.69 -0.19 8.24
CA ALA A 124 2.31 -0.39 8.64
C ALA A 124 1.82 -1.84 8.47
N TRP A 125 2.31 -2.57 7.45
CA TRP A 125 1.93 -3.97 7.22
C TRP A 125 2.89 -4.98 7.84
N THR A 126 4.16 -4.64 8.01
CA THR A 126 5.10 -5.55 8.66
C THR A 126 4.99 -5.52 10.18
N THR A 127 4.65 -4.37 10.79
CA THR A 127 4.53 -4.21 12.25
C THR A 127 3.14 -4.45 12.80
N ALA A 128 2.09 -4.50 11.96
CA ALA A 128 0.68 -4.48 12.38
C ALA A 128 0.36 -3.33 13.34
N ASP A 129 0.94 -2.15 13.15
CA ASP A 129 0.36 -0.96 13.78
C ASP A 129 -0.91 -0.50 13.02
N LEU A 130 -1.89 -1.40 12.95
CA LEU A 130 -3.21 -1.16 12.37
C LEU A 130 -3.91 -0.01 13.09
N LYS A 131 -3.58 0.24 14.36
CA LYS A 131 -4.09 1.38 15.14
C LYS A 131 -3.54 2.70 14.61
N GLN A 132 -2.24 2.81 14.38
CA GLN A 132 -1.63 4.00 13.78
C GLN A 132 -2.17 4.25 12.36
N LEU A 133 -2.38 3.18 11.58
CA LEU A 133 -3.06 3.25 10.29
C LEU A 133 -4.47 3.85 10.41
N GLU A 134 -5.29 3.42 11.37
CA GLU A 134 -6.64 3.95 11.58
C GLU A 134 -6.67 5.41 12.03
N GLN A 135 -5.66 5.86 12.76
CA GLN A 135 -5.50 7.26 13.14
C GLN A 135 -5.19 8.17 11.94
N ARG A 136 -4.53 7.63 10.91
CA ARG A 136 -4.12 8.40 9.73
C ARG A 136 -5.06 8.27 8.55
N TYR A 137 -5.74 7.13 8.42
CA TYR A 137 -6.59 6.79 7.27
C TYR A 137 -8.01 6.41 7.70
N ASP A 138 -8.98 6.79 6.88
CA ASP A 138 -10.29 6.13 6.84
C ASP A 138 -10.12 4.82 6.08
N ILE A 139 -10.31 3.69 6.77
CA ILE A 139 -10.05 2.35 6.24
C ILE A 139 -11.35 1.60 6.03
N LYS A 140 -11.58 1.13 4.81
CA LYS A 140 -12.69 0.25 4.42
C LYS A 140 -12.17 -1.11 3.97
N VAL A 141 -12.86 -2.18 4.34
CA VAL A 141 -12.68 -3.49 3.73
C VAL A 141 -13.54 -3.51 2.47
N VAL A 142 -12.89 -3.63 1.31
CA VAL A 142 -13.56 -3.73 0.01
C VAL A 142 -13.86 -5.19 -0.33
N GLN A 143 -13.06 -6.12 0.20
CA GLN A 143 -13.24 -7.55 0.04
C GLN A 143 -12.67 -8.26 1.27
N ASP A 144 -13.36 -9.29 1.78
CA ASP A 144 -12.95 -10.00 2.99
C ASP A 144 -12.03 -11.19 2.69
N ASP A 145 -12.18 -11.85 1.53
CA ASP A 145 -11.32 -12.97 1.13
C ASP A 145 -11.11 -13.03 -0.40
N PRO A 146 -9.85 -12.98 -0.89
CA PRO A 146 -8.70 -12.41 -0.17
C PRO A 146 -8.99 -11.00 0.35
N ILE A 147 -8.34 -10.62 1.45
CA ILE A 147 -8.56 -9.30 2.07
C ILE A 147 -8.12 -8.21 1.09
N VAL A 148 -8.98 -7.21 0.88
CA VAL A 148 -8.64 -5.98 0.18
C VAL A 148 -9.07 -4.79 1.01
N LEU A 149 -8.10 -3.94 1.37
CA LEU A 149 -8.33 -2.70 2.10
C LEU A 149 -8.27 -1.50 1.16
N LYS A 150 -9.14 -0.52 1.40
CA LYS A 150 -9.06 0.83 0.82
C LYS A 150 -8.85 1.84 1.93
N LEU A 151 -7.78 2.62 1.83
CA LEU A 151 -7.36 3.63 2.78
C LEU A 151 -7.48 5.00 2.13
N VAL A 152 -8.16 5.93 2.78
CA VAL A 152 -8.26 7.33 2.36
C VAL A 152 -7.59 8.18 3.43
N PRO A 153 -6.60 9.05 3.11
CA PRO A 153 -5.94 9.86 4.12
C PRO A 153 -6.97 10.71 4.88
N ARG A 154 -6.85 10.85 6.20
CA ARG A 154 -7.71 11.76 6.99
C ARG A 154 -7.26 13.21 6.85
N SER A 155 -5.94 13.42 6.85
CA SER A 155 -5.31 14.74 6.79
C SER A 155 -5.56 15.45 5.46
N SER A 156 -6.02 16.70 5.52
CA SER A 156 -6.18 17.54 4.33
C SER A 156 -4.86 17.80 3.60
N LYS A 157 -3.71 17.78 4.32
CA LYS A 157 -2.38 17.91 3.71
C LYS A 157 -2.04 16.70 2.83
N GLU A 158 -2.36 15.49 3.29
CA GLU A 158 -2.08 14.27 2.54
C GLU A 158 -3.07 14.06 1.38
N LYS A 159 -4.34 14.44 1.56
CA LYS A 159 -5.36 14.44 0.50
C LYS A 159 -5.00 15.32 -0.71
N LYS A 160 -4.02 16.23 -0.59
CA LYS A 160 -3.50 17.02 -1.72
C LYS A 160 -2.63 16.19 -2.66
N TYR A 161 -2.09 15.07 -2.21
CA TYR A 161 -1.15 14.24 -2.96
C TYR A 161 -1.67 12.82 -3.19
N VAL A 162 -2.45 12.27 -2.25
CA VAL A 162 -2.96 10.90 -2.31
C VAL A 162 -4.50 10.92 -2.27
N ASP A 163 -5.12 10.31 -3.26
CA ASP A 163 -6.58 10.08 -3.29
C ASP A 163 -6.94 8.89 -2.40
N ASN A 164 -6.34 7.73 -2.67
CA ASN A 164 -6.54 6.53 -1.88
C ASN A 164 -5.41 5.52 -2.10
N ILE A 165 -5.29 4.58 -1.17
CA ILE A 165 -4.38 3.44 -1.25
C ILE A 165 -5.22 2.18 -1.19
N ARG A 166 -5.04 1.26 -2.14
CA ARG A 166 -5.67 -0.06 -2.16
C ARG A 166 -4.62 -1.14 -1.92
N ILE A 167 -4.92 -2.03 -0.99
CA ILE A 167 -3.95 -3.01 -0.47
C ILE A 167 -4.60 -4.37 -0.58
N SER A 168 -3.94 -5.25 -1.31
CA SER A 168 -4.42 -6.61 -1.57
C SER A 168 -3.50 -7.57 -0.85
N PHE A 169 -4.12 -8.47 -0.10
CA PHE A 169 -3.43 -9.51 0.65
C PHE A 169 -3.57 -10.83 -0.08
N GLU A 170 -2.55 -11.68 0.02
CA GLU A 170 -2.54 -13.00 -0.59
C GLU A 170 -3.52 -13.93 0.15
N ALA A 171 -4.29 -14.72 -0.62
CA ALA A 171 -5.19 -15.71 -0.05
C ALA A 171 -4.42 -16.75 0.78
N GLY A 172 -5.04 -17.22 1.86
CA GLY A 172 -4.44 -18.20 2.78
C GLY A 172 -3.37 -17.64 3.72
N THR A 173 -2.43 -16.82 3.24
CA THR A 173 -1.33 -16.29 4.08
C THR A 173 -1.66 -14.95 4.74
N ASN A 174 -2.50 -14.13 4.09
CA ASN A 174 -2.76 -12.74 4.45
C ASN A 174 -1.49 -11.86 4.53
N TYR A 175 -0.45 -12.17 3.76
CA TYR A 175 0.65 -11.22 3.52
C TYR A 175 0.26 -10.22 2.45
N VAL A 176 0.78 -8.99 2.53
CA VAL A 176 0.58 -8.01 1.46
C VAL A 176 1.24 -8.52 0.18
N HIS A 177 0.46 -8.57 -0.90
CA HIS A 177 0.93 -8.94 -2.22
C HIS A 177 0.97 -7.73 -3.16
N VAL A 178 -0.03 -6.83 -3.09
CA VAL A 178 -0.08 -5.64 -3.95
C VAL A 178 -0.51 -4.40 -3.19
N VAL A 179 0.19 -3.29 -3.43
CA VAL A 179 -0.21 -1.94 -3.01
C VAL A 179 -0.41 -1.08 -4.25
N ASN A 180 -1.58 -0.45 -4.37
CA ASN A 180 -1.86 0.57 -5.37
C ASN A 180 -2.07 1.91 -4.67
N ILE A 181 -1.37 2.94 -5.12
CA ILE A 181 -1.48 4.31 -4.63
C ILE A 181 -2.04 5.12 -5.79
N LEU A 182 -3.24 5.68 -5.60
CA LEU A 182 -3.79 6.67 -6.51
C LEU A 182 -3.41 8.05 -6.00
N GLU A 183 -2.66 8.78 -6.80
CA GLU A 183 -2.20 10.12 -6.50
C GLU A 183 -3.13 11.16 -7.12
N LYS A 184 -3.15 12.37 -6.54
CA LYS A 184 -3.89 13.49 -7.11
C LYS A 184 -3.31 13.84 -8.48
N GLY A 185 -4.19 14.09 -9.43
CA GLY A 185 -3.81 14.39 -10.82
C GLY A 185 -3.75 13.17 -11.74
N GLY A 186 -4.11 11.98 -11.24
CA GLY A 186 -4.25 10.76 -12.07
C GLY A 186 -2.99 9.90 -12.16
N ASP A 187 -1.89 10.35 -11.55
CA ASP A 187 -0.71 9.52 -11.33
C ASP A 187 -1.07 8.31 -10.46
N SER A 188 -0.43 7.18 -10.71
CA SER A 188 -0.59 6.00 -9.87
C SER A 188 0.69 5.20 -9.75
N THR A 189 0.86 4.60 -8.58
CA THR A 189 1.97 3.71 -8.28
C THR A 189 1.41 2.35 -7.85
N ARG A 190 1.79 1.28 -8.56
CA ARG A 190 1.49 -0.11 -8.18
C ARG A 190 2.77 -0.81 -7.77
N ILE A 191 2.80 -1.39 -6.58
CA ILE A 191 3.91 -2.17 -6.05
C ILE A 191 3.41 -3.58 -5.81
N GLU A 192 4.08 -4.56 -6.42
CA GLU A 192 3.81 -5.97 -6.24
C GLU A 192 4.98 -6.64 -5.56
N PHE A 193 4.70 -7.40 -4.50
CA PHE A 193 5.67 -8.10 -3.68
C PHE A 193 5.63 -9.59 -3.96
N PHE A 194 6.81 -10.19 -4.06
CA PHE A 194 6.98 -11.62 -4.35
C PHE A 194 8.30 -12.13 -3.75
N ASP A 195 8.50 -13.45 -3.78
CA ASP A 195 9.65 -14.13 -3.16
C ASP A 195 9.84 -13.76 -1.68
N LEU A 196 8.73 -13.71 -0.93
CA LEU A 196 8.75 -13.33 0.49
C LEU A 196 9.45 -14.40 1.34
N VAL A 197 10.41 -13.97 2.15
CA VAL A 197 11.11 -14.78 3.14
C VAL A 197 10.89 -14.17 4.53
N ILE A 198 10.31 -14.95 5.43
CA ILE A 198 9.88 -14.53 6.76
C ILE A 198 10.79 -15.15 7.82
N ASN A 199 11.17 -14.37 8.82
CA ASN A 199 11.95 -14.82 9.98
C ASN A 199 13.29 -15.47 9.63
N SER A 200 13.89 -15.11 8.49
CA SER A 200 15.27 -15.46 8.16
C SER A 200 16.27 -14.54 8.86
N GLN A 201 17.47 -15.05 9.13
CA GLN A 201 18.57 -14.23 9.64
C GLN A 201 18.98 -13.20 8.58
N LEU A 202 18.99 -11.93 8.97
CA LEU A 202 19.49 -10.82 8.14
C LEU A 202 20.87 -10.39 8.63
N GLN A 203 21.79 -10.18 7.70
CA GLN A 203 23.09 -9.58 7.97
C GLN A 203 22.90 -8.15 8.46
N GLN A 204 23.60 -7.77 9.52
CA GLN A 204 23.41 -6.47 10.18
C GLN A 204 23.90 -5.32 9.28
N GLU A 205 24.92 -5.61 8.47
CA GLU A 205 25.56 -4.73 7.49
C GLU A 205 24.58 -4.29 6.39
N LEU A 206 23.44 -4.97 6.22
CA LEU A 206 22.38 -4.52 5.31
C LEU A 206 21.81 -3.15 5.70
N PHE A 207 21.92 -2.77 6.97
CA PHE A 207 21.31 -1.58 7.56
C PHE A 207 22.32 -0.50 7.97
N ASP A 208 23.58 -0.61 7.52
CA ASP A 208 24.65 0.34 7.85
C ASP A 208 24.99 1.29 6.68
#